data_AF-A0A2G4G265-F1
#
_entry.id   AF-A0A2G4G265-F1
#
_cell.length_a   1.000
_cell.length_b   1.000
_cell.length_c   1.000
_cell.angle_alpha   90.00
_cell.angle_beta   90.00
_cell.angle_gamma   90.00
#
_symmetry.space_group_name_H-M   'P 1'
#
loop_
_entity.id
_entity.type
_entity.pdbx_description
1 polymer ?
#
loop_
_entity_poly.entity_id
_entity_poly.type
_entity_poly.pdbx_seq_one_letter_code
_entity_poly.pdbx_strand_id
1 'polypeptide(L)'
;MSGPLGWLAGIDPTPLFVLSLLPYLAFLWWAGRIEGFPKLALRGFQFTLVFVAVTIAAAIVAQLRYGELLANVDPLHGGAESLLTISNLLVVLGFSGIGAVITAQPPRS
;
A
#
# COMPACT_ATOMS: atom_id res chain seq x y z
N MET A 1 24.51 13.81 -18.53
CA MET A 1 24.40 12.34 -18.46
C MET A 1 23.57 11.86 -19.65
N SER A 2 24.21 11.53 -20.78
CA SER A 2 23.54 11.17 -22.04
C SER A 2 23.76 9.68 -22.33
N GLY A 3 23.04 8.84 -21.60
CA GLY A 3 22.92 7.42 -21.89
C GLY A 3 21.61 7.12 -22.63
N PRO A 4 21.45 5.92 -23.22
CA PRO A 4 20.24 5.51 -23.94
C PRO A 4 18.96 5.50 -23.09
N LEU A 5 19.07 5.66 -21.77
CA LEU A 5 17.95 5.75 -20.82
C LEU A 5 17.56 7.20 -20.48
N GLY A 6 18.23 8.21 -21.05
CA GLY A 6 17.96 9.63 -20.75
C GLY A 6 16.52 10.07 -21.06
N TRP A 7 15.85 9.39 -21.99
CA TRP A 7 14.44 9.63 -22.31
C TRP A 7 13.48 9.22 -21.17
N LEU A 8 13.84 8.20 -20.37
CA LEU A 8 13.05 7.75 -19.22
C LEU A 8 13.04 8.80 -18.10
N ALA A 9 14.13 9.55 -17.95
CA ALA A 9 14.23 10.61 -16.95
C ALA A 9 13.29 11.79 -17.21
N GLY A 10 12.78 11.94 -18.44
CA GLY A 10 11.80 12.97 -18.80
C GLY A 10 10.34 12.54 -18.60
N ILE A 11 10.08 11.28 -18.22
CA ILE A 11 8.72 10.78 -18.02
C ILE A 11 8.27 11.11 -16.60
N ASP A 12 7.19 11.89 -16.48
CA ASP A 12 6.53 12.11 -15.20
C ASP A 12 5.82 10.81 -14.75
N PRO A 13 6.16 10.25 -13.57
CA PRO A 13 5.52 9.04 -13.06
C PRO A 13 4.11 9.27 -12.52
N THR A 14 3.71 10.51 -12.24
CA THR A 14 2.46 10.86 -11.56
C THR A 14 1.21 10.32 -12.28
N PRO A 15 1.06 10.49 -13.61
CA PRO A 15 -0.11 9.97 -14.32
C PRO A 15 -0.18 8.44 -14.30
N LEU A 16 0.97 7.76 -14.35
CA LEU A 16 1.05 6.30 -14.30
C LEU A 16 0.61 5.77 -12.93
N PHE A 17 1.01 6.46 -11.85
CA PHE A 17 0.57 6.15 -10.50
C PHE A 17 -0.95 6.28 -10.37
N VAL A 18 -1.53 7.42 -10.77
CA VAL A 18 -2.98 7.63 -10.68
C VAL A 18 -3.75 6.60 -11.51
N LEU A 19 -3.28 6.32 -12.73
CA LEU A 19 -3.87 5.31 -13.60
C LEU A 19 -3.81 3.91 -12.97
N SER A 20 -2.74 3.59 -12.23
CA SER A 20 -2.58 2.29 -11.55
C SER A 20 -3.60 2.04 -10.42
N LEU A 21 -4.26 3.08 -9.90
CA LEU A 21 -5.31 2.90 -8.89
C LEU A 21 -6.52 2.15 -9.45
N LEU A 22 -6.84 2.30 -10.74
CA LEU A 22 -7.95 1.59 -11.37
C LEU A 22 -7.77 0.06 -11.35
N PRO A 23 -6.67 -0.52 -11.89
CA PRO A 23 -6.46 -1.97 -11.79
C PRO A 23 -6.30 -2.42 -10.34
N TYR A 24 -5.79 -1.58 -9.43
CA TYR A 24 -5.71 -1.92 -8.01
C TYR A 24 -7.10 -2.06 -7.35
N LEU A 25 -8.01 -1.12 -7.63
CA LEU A 25 -9.40 -1.18 -7.14
C LEU A 25 -10.15 -2.37 -7.74
N ALA A 26 -9.93 -2.67 -9.03
CA ALA A 26 -10.48 -3.85 -9.67
C ALA A 26 -9.98 -5.14 -9.01
N PHE A 27 -8.69 -5.20 -8.67
CA PHE A 27 -8.09 -6.29 -7.91
C PHE A 27 -8.76 -6.47 -6.53
N LEU A 28 -8.92 -5.39 -5.75
CA LEU A 28 -9.58 -5.47 -4.44
C LEU A 28 -11.02 -5.97 -4.53
N TRP A 29 -11.77 -5.46 -5.51
CA TRP A 29 -13.14 -5.88 -5.74
C TRP A 29 -13.20 -7.37 -6.09
N TRP A 30 -12.33 -7.82 -7.00
CA TRP A 30 -12.27 -9.22 -7.43
C TRP A 30 -11.83 -10.15 -6.28
N ALA A 31 -10.77 -9.79 -5.55
CA ALA A 31 -10.26 -10.57 -4.42
C ALA A 31 -11.32 -10.72 -3.30
N GLY A 32 -12.14 -9.69 -3.07
CA GLY A 32 -13.24 -9.74 -2.11
C GLY A 32 -14.41 -10.67 -2.50
N ARG A 33 -14.48 -11.13 -3.75
CA ARG A 33 -15.50 -12.06 -4.24
C ARG A 33 -15.06 -13.53 -4.19
N ILE A 34 -13.78 -13.80 -3.95
CA ILE A 34 -13.23 -15.15 -3.94
C ILE A 34 -13.37 -15.74 -2.53
N GLU A 35 -14.10 -16.84 -2.41
CA GLU A 35 -14.36 -17.50 -1.11
C GLU A 35 -13.07 -17.96 -0.40
N GLY A 36 -12.03 -18.33 -1.16
CA GLY A 36 -10.74 -18.79 -0.64
C GLY A 36 -9.70 -17.69 -0.38
N PHE A 37 -10.00 -16.42 -0.65
CA PHE A 37 -9.02 -15.35 -0.47
C PHE A 37 -8.87 -15.00 1.02
N PRO A 38 -7.65 -15.00 1.59
CA PRO A 38 -7.47 -14.73 3.01
C PRO A 38 -7.94 -13.32 3.39
N LYS A 39 -8.93 -13.23 4.28
CA LYS A 39 -9.51 -11.95 4.72
C LYS A 39 -8.47 -11.01 5.32
N LEU A 40 -7.46 -11.55 6.00
CA LEU A 40 -6.37 -10.76 6.59
C LEU A 40 -5.48 -10.13 5.50
N ALA A 41 -5.19 -10.89 4.44
CA ALA A 41 -4.45 -10.35 3.31
C ALA A 41 -5.24 -9.28 2.57
N LEU A 42 -6.55 -9.50 2.38
CA LEU A 42 -7.44 -8.50 1.76
C LEU A 42 -7.45 -7.19 2.55
N ARG A 43 -7.48 -7.26 3.89
CA ARG A 43 -7.33 -6.09 4.75
C ARG A 43 -5.98 -5.41 4.59
N GLY A 44 -4.89 -6.18 4.46
CA GLY A 44 -3.55 -5.64 4.18
C GLY A 44 -3.51 -4.82 2.90
N PHE A 45 -4.08 -5.35 1.81
CA PHE A 45 -4.20 -4.60 0.55
C PHE A 45 -5.11 -3.36 0.70
N GLN A 46 -6.26 -3.47 1.36
CA GLN A 46 -7.10 -2.29 1.63
C GLN A 46 -6.36 -1.23 2.45
N PHE A 47 -5.52 -1.65 3.41
CA PHE A 47 -4.70 -0.76 4.22
C PHE A 47 -3.62 -0.05 3.38
N THR A 48 -3.14 -0.64 2.28
CA THR A 48 -2.27 0.04 1.32
C THR A 48 -2.95 1.26 0.68
N LEU A 49 -4.26 1.23 0.42
CA LEU A 49 -4.99 2.42 -0.06
C LEU A 49 -5.09 3.50 1.02
N VAL A 50 -5.29 3.09 2.28
CA VAL A 50 -5.27 4.02 3.41
C VAL A 50 -3.89 4.67 3.53
N PHE A 51 -2.82 3.89 3.41
CA PHE A 51 -1.45 4.40 3.34
C PHE A 51 -1.30 5.43 2.21
N VAL A 52 -1.75 5.14 0.99
CA VAL A 52 -1.70 6.10 -0.14
C VAL A 52 -2.44 7.40 0.19
N ALA A 53 -3.65 7.32 0.77
CA ALA A 53 -4.40 8.52 1.13
C ALA A 53 -3.67 9.35 2.21
N VAL A 54 -3.13 8.68 3.23
CA VAL A 54 -2.38 9.32 4.31
C VAL A 54 -1.08 9.94 3.80
N THR A 55 -0.35 9.30 2.89
CA THR A 55 0.89 9.85 2.35
C THR A 55 0.68 11.05 1.45
N ILE A 56 -0.42 11.09 0.69
CA ILE A 56 -0.81 12.29 -0.07
C ILE A 56 -1.09 13.45 0.91
N ALA A 57 -1.87 13.22 1.97
CA ALA A 57 -2.15 14.24 2.98
C ALA A 57 -0.88 14.70 3.70
N ALA A 58 -0.01 13.76 4.10
CA ALA A 58 1.26 14.05 4.74
C ALA A 58 2.20 14.83 3.81
N ALA A 59 2.25 14.51 2.52
CA ALA A 59 3.03 15.26 1.53
C ALA A 59 2.52 16.70 1.38
N ILE A 60 1.21 16.91 1.37
CA ILE A 60 0.62 18.25 1.37
C ILE A 60 1.01 19.01 2.65
N VAL A 61 0.92 18.38 3.82
CA VAL A 61 1.32 18.99 5.09
C VAL A 61 2.81 19.33 5.12
N ALA A 62 3.67 18.42 4.66
CA ALA A 62 5.12 18.63 4.54
C ALA A 62 5.41 19.88 3.70
N GLN A 63 4.78 19.95 2.52
CA GLN A 63 4.96 21.06 1.59
C GLN A 63 4.44 22.39 2.15
N LEU A 64 3.29 22.40 2.81
CA LEU A 64 2.65 23.62 3.32
C LEU A 64 3.27 24.13 4.63
N ARG A 65 3.77 23.25 5.50
CA ARG A 65 4.24 23.61 6.85
C ARG A 65 5.75 23.68 6.97
N TYR A 66 6.46 22.87 6.20
CA TYR A 66 7.92 22.75 6.26
C TYR A 66 8.58 23.21 4.96
N GLY A 67 7.83 23.37 3.86
CA GLY A 67 8.40 23.74 2.56
C GLY A 67 9.23 22.63 1.92
N GLU A 68 9.18 21.43 2.49
CA GLU A 68 10.01 20.30 2.13
C GLU A 68 9.19 19.13 1.60
N LEU A 69 9.88 18.21 0.92
CA LEU A 69 9.31 16.93 0.51
C LEU A 69 9.00 16.08 1.75
N LEU A 70 7.97 15.24 1.67
CA LEU A 70 7.60 14.31 2.73
C LEU A 70 8.80 13.51 3.27
N ALA A 71 9.68 13.07 2.38
CA ALA A 71 10.87 12.28 2.69
C ALA A 71 11.89 13.01 3.58
N ASN A 72 11.84 14.34 3.65
CA ASN A 72 12.75 15.13 4.48
C ASN A 72 12.15 15.47 5.86
N VAL A 73 10.88 15.13 6.10
CA VAL A 73 10.20 15.38 7.37
C VAL A 73 10.13 14.08 8.17
N ASP A 74 11.17 13.79 8.95
CA ASP A 74 11.36 12.49 9.64
C ASP A 74 10.11 11.93 10.33
N PRO A 75 9.33 12.69 11.11
CA PRO A 75 8.15 12.14 11.77
C PRO A 75 7.04 11.74 10.80
N LEU A 76 6.84 12.51 9.72
CA LEU A 76 5.83 12.24 8.71
C LEU A 76 6.28 11.11 7.78
N HIS A 77 7.56 11.08 7.42
CA HIS A 77 8.14 10.03 6.60
C HIS A 77 8.12 8.68 7.34
N GLY A 78 8.65 8.62 8.55
CA GLY A 78 8.65 7.39 9.36
C GLY A 78 7.24 6.92 9.70
N GLY A 79 6.31 7.85 9.94
CA GLY A 79 4.89 7.54 10.11
C GLY A 79 4.28 6.86 8.87
N ALA A 80 4.56 7.40 7.68
CA ALA A 80 4.14 6.79 6.42
C ALA A 80 4.73 5.39 6.23
N GLU A 81 6.03 5.21 6.47
CA GLU A 81 6.70 3.91 6.35
C GLU A 81 6.10 2.86 7.30
N SER A 82 5.78 3.25 8.54
CA SER A 82 5.16 2.34 9.51
C SER A 82 3.79 1.80 9.03
N LEU A 83 2.98 2.63 8.37
CA LEU A 83 1.70 2.22 7.79
C LEU A 83 1.90 1.21 6.64
N LEU A 84 2.92 1.42 5.82
CA LEU A 84 3.29 0.48 4.77
C LEU A 84 3.79 -0.84 5.37
N THR A 85 4.61 -0.80 6.42
CA THR A 85 5.06 -1.99 7.16
C THR A 85 3.89 -2.79 7.70
N ILE A 86 2.92 -2.13 8.34
CA ILE A 86 1.71 -2.79 8.86
C ILE A 86 0.90 -3.39 7.71
N SER A 87 0.69 -2.65 6.61
CA SER A 87 -0.02 -3.16 5.43
C SER A 87 0.62 -4.45 4.91
N ASN A 88 1.93 -4.43 4.71
CA ASN A 88 2.68 -5.58 4.19
C ASN A 88 2.69 -6.75 5.17
N LEU A 89 2.79 -6.49 6.47
CA LEU A 89 2.70 -7.53 7.48
C LEU A 89 1.34 -8.22 7.46
N LEU A 90 0.23 -7.49 7.33
CA LEU A 90 -1.12 -8.06 7.20
C LEU A 90 -1.24 -8.94 5.95
N VAL A 91 -0.65 -8.52 4.81
CA VAL A 91 -0.61 -9.32 3.59
C VAL A 91 0.15 -10.62 3.81
N VAL A 92 1.37 -10.55 4.33
CA VAL A 92 2.20 -11.74 4.60
C VAL A 92 1.52 -12.67 5.59
N LEU A 93 1.01 -12.16 6.71
CA LEU A 93 0.31 -12.98 7.70
C LEU A 93 -0.94 -13.62 7.13
N GLY A 94 -1.68 -12.91 6.28
CA GLY A 94 -2.87 -13.43 5.64
C GLY A 94 -2.60 -14.58 4.66
N PHE A 95 -1.51 -14.53 3.91
CA PHE A 95 -1.11 -15.64 3.03
C PHE A 95 -0.27 -16.71 3.72
N SER A 96 0.36 -16.38 4.85
CA SER A 96 1.05 -17.37 5.66
C SER A 96 0.03 -18.36 6.24
N GLY A 97 0.40 -19.63 6.35
CA GLY A 97 -0.43 -20.65 7.01
C GLY A 97 -0.80 -20.32 8.46
N ILE A 98 -0.18 -19.31 9.06
CA ILE A 98 -0.51 -18.76 10.39
C ILE A 98 -1.92 -18.14 10.38
N GLY A 99 -2.32 -17.49 9.28
CA GLY A 99 -3.69 -16.96 9.13
C GLY A 99 -4.76 -18.05 9.13
N ALA A 100 -4.44 -19.23 8.57
CA ALA A 100 -5.30 -20.41 8.61
C ALA A 100 -5.35 -21.03 10.03
N VAL A 101 -4.24 -21.02 10.77
CA VAL A 101 -4.20 -21.50 12.18
C VAL A 101 -5.01 -20.60 13.12
N ILE A 102 -5.00 -19.29 12.92
CA ILE A 102 -5.77 -18.34 13.76
C ILE A 102 -7.28 -18.41 13.46
N THR A 103 -7.67 -18.89 12.26
CA THR A 103 -9.08 -18.96 11.83
C THR A 103 -9.67 -20.37 11.83
N ALA A 104 -8.85 -21.41 12.05
CA ALA A 104 -9.31 -22.78 12.19
C ALA A 104 -10.23 -22.91 13.42
N GLN A 105 -11.53 -23.06 13.16
CA GLN A 105 -12.51 -23.43 14.18
C GLN A 105 -12.18 -24.84 14.71
N PRO A 106 -12.28 -25.09 16.03
CA PRO A 106 -12.13 -26.45 16.56
C PRO A 106 -13.22 -27.37 15.97
N PRO A 107 -12.93 -28.68 15.81
CA PRO A 107 -13.86 -29.61 15.19
C PRO A 107 -15.16 -29.66 16.02
N ARG A 108 -16.29 -29.45 15.34
CA ARG A 108 -17.62 -29.68 15.93
C ARG A 108 -17.81 -31.19 16.06
N SER A 109 -17.87 -31.67 17.30
CA SER A 109 -18.26 -33.03 17.70
C SER A 109 -19.77 -33.24 17.57
#